data_AF-A0A968UB27-F1
#
_entry.id   AF-A0A968UB27-F1
#
_cell.length_a   1.000
_cell.length_b   1.000
_cell.length_c   1.000
_cell.angle_alpha   90.00
_cell.angle_beta   90.00
_cell.angle_gamma   90.00
#
_symmetry.space_group_name_H-M   'P 1'
#
loop_
_entity.id
_entity.type
_entity.pdbx_description
1 polymer ?
#
loop_
_entity_poly.entity_id
_entity_poly.type
_entity_poly.pdbx_seq_one_letter_code
_entity_poly.pdbx_strand_id
1 'polypeptide(L)'
;MGAPVAISSNTDSRLQLQGTVQSIDPVVNAATRVAKVNLTLPPSDLLKPGMFLRGDISTSSRQGLTIPTTAILPPPRRQQPGVRAGRRQPGHRPPGRTRQPP
;
A
#
# COMPACT_ATOMS: atom_id res chain seq x y z
N MET A 1 -18.66 9.97 -3.32
CA MET A 1 -18.77 9.64 -1.88
C MET A 1 -17.37 9.29 -1.38
N GLY A 2 -16.93 9.84 -0.24
CA GLY A 2 -15.60 9.61 0.34
C GLY A 2 -15.46 8.24 1.01
N ALA A 3 -14.26 7.92 1.50
CA ALA A 3 -14.01 6.65 2.21
C ALA A 3 -14.73 6.61 3.57
N PRO A 4 -15.34 5.47 3.95
CA PRO A 4 -15.98 5.31 5.25
C PRO A 4 -14.92 5.19 6.35
N VAL A 5 -15.21 5.79 7.51
CA VAL A 5 -14.31 5.77 8.67
C VAL A 5 -15.07 5.42 9.93
N ALA A 6 -14.63 4.35 10.61
CA ALA A 6 -15.15 4.00 11.92
C ALA A 6 -14.33 4.71 12.99
N ILE A 7 -14.99 5.39 13.93
CA ILE A 7 -14.34 6.15 15.00
C ILE A 7 -14.65 5.54 16.35
N SER A 8 -13.59 5.34 17.15
CA SER A 8 -13.63 4.89 18.53
C SER A 8 -12.82 5.82 19.45
N SER A 9 -13.09 5.79 20.76
CA SER A 9 -12.29 6.47 21.78
C SER A 9 -11.64 5.47 22.73
N ASN A 10 -10.41 5.77 23.14
CA ASN A 10 -9.71 5.06 24.20
C ASN A 10 -10.24 5.42 25.60
N THR A 11 -10.93 6.56 25.76
CA THR A 11 -11.40 7.08 27.04
C THR A 11 -12.86 6.71 27.34
N ASP A 12 -13.70 6.55 26.30
CA ASP A 12 -15.08 6.08 26.43
C ASP A 12 -15.38 5.02 25.37
N SER A 13 -15.49 3.76 25.81
CA SER A 13 -15.75 2.61 24.94
C SER A 13 -17.15 2.59 24.34
N ARG A 14 -18.07 3.45 24.83
CA ARG A 14 -19.41 3.62 24.27
C ARG A 14 -19.41 4.53 23.05
N LEU A 15 -18.33 5.26 22.82
CA LEU A 15 -18.19 6.14 21.67
C LEU A 15 -17.81 5.32 20.43
N GLN A 16 -18.82 4.96 19.63
CA GLN A 16 -18.65 4.38 18.30
C GLN A 16 -19.43 5.21 17.28
N LEU A 17 -18.72 5.85 16.34
CA LEU A 17 -19.34 6.66 15.30
C LEU A 17 -18.85 6.25 13.90
N GLN A 18 -19.68 6.52 12.91
CA GLN A 18 -19.33 6.37 11.49
C GLN A 18 -19.24 7.76 10.85
N GLY A 19 -18.09 8.05 10.27
CA GLY A 19 -17.80 9.28 9.56
C GLY A 19 -17.44 9.04 8.10
N THR A 20 -17.34 10.14 7.34
CA THR A 20 -16.89 10.10 5.95
C THR A 20 -15.69 11.03 5.77
N VAL A 21 -14.70 10.59 5.00
CA VAL A 21 -13.58 11.46 4.58
C VAL A 21 -14.11 12.57 3.68
N GLN A 22 -13.89 13.82 4.07
CA GLN A 22 -14.30 15.00 3.31
C GLN A 22 -13.15 15.51 2.42
N SER A 23 -11.95 15.63 2.96
CA SER A 23 -10.77 16.06 2.23
C SER A 23 -9.49 15.46 2.82
N ILE A 24 -8.47 15.38 1.98
CA ILE A 24 -7.11 14.99 2.38
C ILE A 24 -6.24 16.19 2.05
N ASP A 25 -5.49 16.69 3.05
CA ASP A 25 -4.57 17.80 2.81
C ASP A 25 -3.46 17.32 1.85
N PRO A 26 -3.21 18.05 0.75
CA PRO A 26 -2.23 17.62 -0.24
C PRO A 26 -0.79 17.70 0.28
N VAL A 27 -0.57 18.48 1.34
CA VAL A 27 0.74 18.68 1.95
C VAL A 27 0.96 17.65 3.05
N VAL A 28 1.73 16.61 2.72
CA VAL A 28 2.25 15.65 3.70
C VAL A 28 3.35 16.34 4.51
N ASN A 29 3.33 16.21 5.83
CA ASN A 29 4.45 16.68 6.65
C ASN A 29 5.71 15.89 6.25
N ALA A 30 6.70 16.56 5.64
CA ALA A 30 7.89 15.89 5.10
C ALA A 30 8.77 15.24 6.18
N ALA A 31 8.74 15.76 7.42
CA ALA A 31 9.52 15.22 8.53
C ALA A 31 8.90 13.93 9.11
N THR A 32 7.57 13.84 9.17
CA THR A 32 6.87 12.69 9.79
C THR A 32 6.24 11.75 8.76
N ARG A 33 6.14 12.16 7.50
CA ARG A 33 5.41 11.47 6.42
C ARG A 33 3.93 11.21 6.75
N VAL A 34 3.35 12.08 7.57
CA VAL A 34 1.94 12.03 7.97
C VAL A 34 1.13 13.05 7.16
N ALA A 35 0.05 12.59 6.55
CA ALA A 35 -0.95 13.44 5.91
C ALA A 35 -2.09 13.74 6.89
N LYS A 36 -2.67 14.94 6.79
CA LYS A 36 -3.88 15.29 7.54
C LYS A 36 -5.11 14.96 6.70
N VAL A 37 -6.09 14.33 7.33
CA VAL A 37 -7.37 14.00 6.70
C VAL A 37 -8.46 14.71 7.49
N ASN A 38 -9.31 15.45 6.80
CA ASN A 38 -10.47 16.09 7.40
C ASN A 38 -11.69 15.18 7.18
N LEU A 39 -12.37 14.85 8.26
CA LEU A 39 -13.54 13.97 8.27
C LEU A 39 -14.73 14.71 8.82
N THR A 40 -15.91 14.44 8.25
CA THR A 40 -17.17 14.91 8.80
C THR A 40 -17.75 13.81 9.69
N LEU A 41 -18.07 14.18 10.93
CA LEU A 41 -18.70 13.31 11.91
C LEU A 41 -20.12 13.79 12.19
N PRO A 42 -21.09 12.89 12.39
CA PRO A 42 -22.41 13.29 12.84
C PRO A 42 -22.33 13.89 14.26
N PRO A 43 -23.19 14.88 14.57
CA PRO A 43 -23.26 15.45 15.90
C PRO A 43 -23.63 14.37 16.92
N SER A 44 -22.92 14.33 18.05
CA SER A 44 -23.24 13.46 19.18
C SER A 44 -22.87 14.14 20.49
N ASP A 45 -23.69 13.96 21.53
CA ASP A 45 -23.44 14.52 22.86
C ASP A 45 -22.19 13.92 23.54
N LEU A 46 -21.71 12.79 23.01
CA LEU A 46 -20.53 12.09 23.50
C LEU A 46 -19.23 12.63 22.88
N LEU A 47 -19.30 13.36 21.78
CA LEU A 47 -18.14 13.99 21.13
C LEU A 47 -17.91 15.40 21.68
N LYS A 48 -16.77 15.59 22.35
CA LYS A 48 -16.37 16.90 22.87
C LYS A 48 -15.10 17.40 22.17
N PRO A 49 -15.01 18.70 21.85
CA PRO A 49 -13.78 19.30 21.33
C PRO A 49 -12.59 19.01 22.24
N GLY A 50 -11.43 18.74 21.66
CA GLY A 50 -10.20 18.38 22.39
C GLY A 50 -10.07 16.89 22.72
N MET A 51 -11.06 16.06 22.41
CA MET A 51 -10.97 14.62 22.57
C MET A 51 -10.03 13.99 21.52
N PHE A 52 -9.20 13.04 21.95
CA PHE A 52 -8.42 12.18 21.05
C PHE A 52 -9.22 10.94 20.68
N LEU A 53 -9.29 10.66 19.39
CA LEU A 53 -10.08 9.58 18.81
C LEU A 53 -9.22 8.73 17.87
N ARG A 54 -9.61 7.48 17.67
CA ARG A 54 -9.03 6.57 16.68
C ARG A 54 -10.00 6.37 15.54
N GLY A 55 -9.53 6.55 14.30
CA GLY A 55 -10.30 6.31 13.09
C GLY A 55 -9.72 5.16 12.27
N ASP A 56 -10.54 4.17 11.92
CA ASP A 56 -10.20 3.10 11.00
C ASP A 56 -10.79 3.41 9.62
N ILE A 57 -9.92 3.64 8.63
CA ILE A 57 -10.29 4.02 7.26
C ILE A 57 -10.17 2.79 6.34
N SER A 58 -11.27 2.41 5.70
CA SER A 58 -11.23 1.35 4.68
C SER A 58 -11.02 1.96 3.29
N THR A 59 -9.84 1.74 2.71
CA THR A 59 -9.42 2.39 1.44
C THR A 59 -9.57 1.50 0.21
N SER A 60 -9.72 0.18 0.40
CA SER A 60 -9.93 -0.74 -0.72
C SER A 60 -11.07 -1.71 -0.40
N SER A 61 -12.12 -1.64 -1.21
CA SER A 61 -13.12 -2.70 -1.33
C SER A 61 -13.28 -2.99 -2.81
N ARG A 62 -13.00 -4.23 -3.22
CA ARG A 62 -13.30 -4.73 -4.56
C ARG A 62 -14.31 -5.84 -4.40
N GLN A 63 -15.33 -5.84 -5.26
CA GLN A 63 -16.26 -6.97 -5.33
C GLN A 63 -15.49 -8.21 -5.83
N GLY A 64 -15.56 -9.29 -5.06
CA GLY A 64 -14.86 -10.52 -5.34
C GLY A 64 -15.15 -11.58 -4.29
N LEU A 65 -14.82 -12.83 -4.60
CA LEU A 65 -14.93 -13.93 -3.65
C LEU A 65 -13.87 -13.76 -2.56
N THR A 66 -14.29 -13.78 -1.30
CA THR A 66 -13.40 -13.71 -0.14
C THR A 66 -13.11 -15.13 0.35
N ILE A 67 -11.83 -15.43 0.58
CA ILE A 67 -11.39 -16.66 1.24
C ILE A 67 -10.53 -16.29 2.45
N PRO A 68 -10.54 -17.10 3.53
CA PRO A 68 -9.66 -16.87 4.68
C PRO A 68 -8.19 -16.89 4.25
N THR A 69 -7.37 -16.02 4.84
CA THR A 69 -5.93 -15.97 4.54
C THR A 69 -5.22 -17.27 4.91
N THR A 70 -5.75 -18.02 5.87
CA THR A 70 -5.27 -19.34 6.29
C THR A 70 -5.47 -20.43 5.23
N ALA A 71 -6.39 -20.23 4.28
CA ALA A 71 -6.63 -21.16 3.19
C ALA A 71 -5.65 -20.97 2.02
N ILE A 72 -4.74 -19.99 2.10
CA ILE A 72 -3.77 -19.66 1.06
C ILE A 72 -2.39 -20.18 1.49
N LEU A 73 -1.78 -21.05 0.68
CA LEU A 73 -0.36 -21.42 0.81
C LEU A 73 0.47 -20.49 -0.08
N PRO A 74 1.33 -19.60 0.48
CA PRO A 74 2.16 -18.72 -0.33
C PRO A 74 3.14 -19.54 -1.20
N PRO A 75 3.35 -19.16 -2.47
CA PRO A 75 4.32 -19.86 -3.30
C PRO A 75 5.73 -19.70 -2.72
N PRO A 76 6.59 -20.71 -2.87
CA PRO A 76 7.98 -20.62 -2.43
C PRO A 76 8.67 -19.48 -3.19
N ARG A 77 9.38 -18.62 -2.45
CA ARG A 77 10.20 -17.57 -3.07
C ARG A 77 11.32 -18.24 -3.85
N ARG A 78 11.27 -18.14 -5.19
CA ARG A 78 12.40 -18.54 -6.03
C ARG A 78 13.56 -17.57 -5.79
N GLN A 79 14.60 -18.05 -5.11
CA GLN A 79 15.89 -17.37 -5.10
C GLN A 79 16.52 -17.59 -6.47
N GLN A 80 16.62 -16.55 -7.29
CA GLN A 80 17.41 -16.61 -8.52
C GLN A 80 18.88 -16.41 -8.15
N PRO A 81 19.77 -17.38 -8.42
CA PRO A 81 21.19 -17.14 -8.31
C PRO A 81 21.58 -15.98 -9.23
N GLY A 82 22.31 -15.00 -8.70
CA GLY A 82 22.81 -13.89 -9.50
C GLY A 82 23.61 -14.43 -10.68
N VAL A 83 23.13 -14.21 -11.90
CA VAL A 83 23.85 -14.59 -13.11
C VAL A 83 25.04 -13.64 -13.25
N ARG A 84 26.18 -14.01 -12.67
CA ARG A 84 27.45 -13.31 -12.93
C ARG A 84 27.85 -13.67 -14.36
N ALA A 85 27.47 -12.83 -15.31
CA ALA A 85 27.98 -12.90 -16.67
C ALA A 85 29.52 -12.91 -16.59
N GLY A 86 30.13 -14.06 -16.91
CA GLY A 86 31.58 -14.15 -17.04
C GLY A 86 32.04 -13.06 -17.99
N ARG A 87 33.05 -12.29 -17.58
CA ARG A 87 33.71 -11.30 -18.44
C ARG A 87 34.02 -12.00 -19.76
N ARG A 88 33.43 -11.53 -20.87
CA ARG A 88 33.86 -11.90 -22.21
C ARG A 88 35.35 -11.58 -22.30
N GLN A 89 36.20 -12.59 -22.45
CA GLN A 89 37.58 -12.36 -22.85
C GLN A 89 37.56 -11.73 -24.25
N PRO A 90 38.13 -10.53 -24.45
CA PRO A 90 38.24 -9.96 -25.77
C PRO A 90 39.44 -10.64 -26.46
N GLY A 91 39.15 -11.42 -27.50
CA GLY A 91 40.17 -11.84 -28.45
C GLY A 91 40.23 -13.35 -28.63
N HIS A 92 39.44 -13.87 -29.56
CA HIS A 92 39.91 -14.83 -30.56
C HIS A 92 38.97 -14.73 -31.76
N ARG A 93 39.41 -14.02 -32.79
CA ARG A 93 38.75 -13.94 -34.09
C ARG A 93 39.03 -15.27 -34.81
N PRO A 94 38.04 -16.12 -35.10
CA PRO A 94 38.29 -17.29 -35.93
C PRO A 94 38.71 -16.83 -37.34
N PRO A 95 39.68 -17.51 -37.99
CA PRO A 95 40.12 -17.13 -39.34
C PRO A 95 38.93 -17.19 -40.31
N GLY A 96 38.83 -16.15 -41.14
CA GLY A 96 37.70 -15.93 -42.03
C GLY A 96 37.51 -17.11 -42.99
N ARG A 97 36.28 -17.64 -43.03
CA ARG A 97 35.83 -18.40 -44.18
C ARG A 97 35.53 -17.40 -45.29
N THR A 98 36.41 -17.33 -46.27
CA THR A 98 36.18 -16.62 -47.54
C THR A 98 34.94 -17.23 -48.19
N ARG A 99 33.82 -16.52 -48.17
CA ARG A 99 32.73 -16.76 -49.13
C ARG A 99 33.17 -16.09 -50.43
N GLN A 100 33.49 -16.90 -51.43
CA GLN A 100 33.66 -16.46 -52.81
C GLN A 100 32.27 -16.50 -53.47
N PRO A 101 31.75 -15.39 -54.03
CA PRO A 101 30.58 -15.36 -54.90
C PRO A 101 30.96 -15.01 -56.35
N PRO A 102 30.03 -15.06 -57.31
CA PRO A 102 28.78 -15.83 -57.39
C PRO A 102 28.91 -17.16 -58.14
#